data_AF-A0AA87ZXP4-F1
#
_entry.id   AF-A0AA87ZXP4-F1
#
_cell.length_a   1.000
_cell.length_b   1.000
_cell.length_c   1.000
_cell.angle_alpha   90.00
_cell.angle_beta   90.00
_cell.angle_gamma   90.00
#
_symmetry.space_group_name_H-M   'P 1'
#
loop_
_entity.id
_entity.type
_entity.pdbx_description
1 polymer ?
#
loop_
_entity_poly.entity_id
_entity_poly.type
_entity_poly.pdbx_seq_one_letter_code
_entity_poly.pdbx_strand_id
1 'polypeptide(L)'
;MSRVYVGNLDPRVTERDLEDEFRMYGVLRSVWVARRPPGYAFLEFDDRRDALDAIQALDGVIVRVGDLPDAVVYHQFEVVETLLHIAMHVVDLLMPMGTEAKT
;
A
#
# COMPACT_ATOMS: atom_id res chain seq x y z
N MET A 1 5.27 -6.16 -8.53
CA MET A 1 4.54 -4.96 -8.07
C MET A 1 5.43 -3.72 -8.13
N SER A 2 4.87 -2.57 -8.54
CA SER A 2 5.44 -1.21 -8.47
C SER A 2 4.68 -0.33 -7.47
N ARG A 3 3.97 -0.96 -6.52
CA ARG A 3 3.12 -0.30 -5.52
C ARG A 3 3.87 -0.07 -4.20
N VAL A 4 3.70 1.11 -3.62
CA VAL A 4 4.34 1.56 -2.38
C VAL A 4 3.27 1.95 -1.38
N TYR A 5 3.46 1.57 -0.11
CA TYR A 5 2.60 1.98 0.99
C TYR A 5 3.24 3.15 1.73
N VAL A 6 2.46 4.18 1.98
CA VAL A 6 2.87 5.32 2.78
C VAL A 6 1.94 5.41 3.97
N GLY A 7 2.51 5.29 5.17
CA GLY A 7 1.79 5.36 6.42
C GLY A 7 2.17 6.61 7.22
N ASN A 8 1.48 6.81 8.34
CA ASN A 8 1.72 7.95 9.23
C ASN A 8 1.51 9.31 8.53
N LEU A 9 0.63 9.35 7.52
CA LEU A 9 0.31 10.60 6.83
C LEU A 9 -0.57 11.48 7.72
N ASP A 10 -0.32 12.79 7.71
CA ASP A 10 -1.25 13.75 8.30
C ASP A 10 -2.58 13.72 7.50
N PRO A 11 -3.75 13.79 8.16
CA PRO A 11 -5.05 13.79 7.50
C PRO A 11 -5.26 14.91 6.45
N ARG A 12 -4.42 15.96 6.48
CA ARG A 12 -4.44 17.06 5.53
C ARG A 12 -3.65 16.76 4.25
N VAL A 13 -2.83 15.72 4.22
CA VAL A 13 -2.07 15.29 3.04
C VAL A 13 -3.05 14.92 1.93
N THR A 14 -2.86 15.52 0.76
CA THR A 14 -3.64 15.24 -0.43
C THR A 14 -2.89 14.33 -1.40
N GLU A 15 -3.64 13.74 -2.33
CA GLU A 15 -3.11 12.97 -3.44
C GLU A 15 -2.02 13.74 -4.20
N ARG A 16 -2.25 15.03 -4.41
CA ARG A 16 -1.35 15.92 -5.13
C ARG A 16 -0.06 16.20 -4.35
N ASP A 17 -0.12 16.32 -3.02
CA ASP A 17 1.09 16.50 -2.21
C ASP A 17 1.99 15.26 -2.29
N LEU A 18 1.39 14.06 -2.28
CA LEU A 18 2.13 12.82 -2.50
C LEU A 18 2.64 12.72 -3.94
N GLU A 19 1.87 13.14 -4.92
CA GLU A 19 2.32 13.13 -6.32
C GLU A 19 3.53 14.06 -6.51
N ASP A 20 3.46 15.29 -6.01
CA ASP A 20 4.53 16.27 -6.12
C ASP A 20 5.80 15.85 -5.36
N GLU A 21 5.67 15.17 -4.22
CA GLU A 21 6.83 14.70 -3.45
C GLU A 21 7.45 13.43 -4.05
N PHE A 22 6.64 12.48 -4.52
CA PHE A 22 7.15 11.20 -5.00
C PHE A 22 7.50 11.19 -6.49
N ARG A 23 7.05 12.18 -7.28
CA ARG A 23 7.44 12.30 -8.70
C ARG A 23 8.94 12.48 -8.92
N MET A 24 9.70 12.92 -7.90
CA MET A 24 11.15 13.08 -8.01
C MET A 24 11.87 11.73 -8.13
N TYR A 25 11.24 10.64 -7.70
CA TYR A 25 11.78 9.29 -7.76
C TYR A 25 11.35 8.53 -9.02
N GLY A 26 10.22 8.90 -9.62
CA GLY A 26 9.72 8.26 -10.84
C GLY A 26 8.31 8.70 -11.22
N VAL A 27 7.83 8.21 -12.35
CA VAL A 27 6.47 8.51 -12.82
C VAL A 27 5.45 7.71 -12.02
N LEU A 28 4.51 8.42 -11.38
CA LEU A 28 3.38 7.81 -10.70
C LEU A 28 2.27 7.54 -11.70
N ARG A 29 1.81 6.29 -11.74
CA ARG A 29 0.65 5.86 -12.51
C ARG A 29 -0.66 6.19 -11.80
N SER A 30 -0.69 6.02 -10.48
CA SER A 30 -1.90 6.26 -9.69
C SER A 30 -1.54 6.51 -8.23
N VAL A 31 -2.27 7.41 -7.58
CA VAL A 31 -2.15 7.71 -6.15
C VAL A 31 -3.51 7.50 -5.52
N TRP A 32 -3.55 6.77 -4.41
CA TRP A 32 -4.78 6.52 -3.67
C TRP A 32 -4.59 6.89 -2.21
N VAL A 33 -5.37 7.85 -1.71
CA VAL A 33 -5.31 8.31 -0.32
C VAL A 33 -6.49 7.76 0.46
N ALA A 34 -6.21 7.02 1.53
CA ALA A 34 -7.24 6.50 2.41
C ALA A 34 -7.79 7.61 3.31
N ARG A 35 -9.11 7.73 3.35
CA ARG A 35 -9.80 8.69 4.23
C ARG A 35 -10.47 8.03 5.44
N ARG A 36 -10.60 6.70 5.44
CA ARG A 36 -11.23 5.90 6.51
C ARG A 36 -10.59 4.50 6.61
N PRO A 37 -9.70 4.24 7.58
CA PRO A 37 -9.11 5.21 8.51
C PRO A 37 -8.20 6.24 7.79
N PRO A 38 -8.09 7.48 8.28
CA PRO A 38 -7.15 8.45 7.72
C PRO A 38 -5.71 8.10 8.13
N GLY A 39 -4.75 8.50 7.29
CA GLY A 39 -3.31 8.45 7.63
C GLY A 39 -2.48 7.42 6.86
N TYR A 40 -3.01 6.89 5.75
CA TYR A 40 -2.25 6.07 4.83
C TYR A 40 -2.64 6.32 3.37
N ALA A 41 -1.70 6.03 2.47
CA ALA A 41 -1.88 6.11 1.03
C ALA A 41 -1.14 4.97 0.32
N PHE A 42 -1.58 4.68 -0.89
CA PHE A 42 -0.90 3.79 -1.82
C PHE A 42 -0.46 4.57 -3.05
N LEU A 43 0.79 4.41 -3.41
CA LEU A 43 1.39 4.97 -4.62
C LEU A 43 1.68 3.84 -5.59
N GLU A 44 1.30 3.99 -6.85
CA GLU A 44 1.65 3.05 -7.91
C GLU A 44 2.56 3.75 -8.90
N PHE A 45 3.80 3.28 -9.02
CA PHE A 45 4.74 3.76 -10.01
C PHE A 45 4.52 3.05 -11.34
N ASP A 46 4.89 3.72 -12.44
CA ASP A 46 4.84 3.13 -13.78
C ASP A 46 5.90 2.03 -13.95
N ASP A 47 7.11 2.24 -13.41
CA ASP A 47 8.19 1.25 -13.38
C ASP A 47 8.45 0.72 -11.96
N ARG A 48 8.72 -0.59 -11.87
CA ARG A 48 9.05 -1.26 -10.61
C ARG A 48 10.43 -0.87 -10.08
N ARG A 49 11.38 -0.54 -10.95
CA ARG A 49 12.74 -0.13 -10.58
C ARG A 49 12.69 1.22 -9.85
N ASP A 50 11.92 2.16 -10.39
CA ASP A 50 11.69 3.46 -9.77
C ASP A 50 11.03 3.31 -8.41
N ALA A 51 10.02 2.43 -8.29
CA ALA A 51 9.41 2.11 -7.00
C ALA A 51 10.42 1.55 -6.00
N LEU A 52 11.31 0.65 -6.44
CA LEU A 52 12.34 0.05 -5.59
C LEU A 52 13.38 1.07 -5.14
N ASP A 53 13.80 1.97 -6.01
CA ASP A 53 14.75 3.04 -5.67
C ASP A 53 14.11 4.06 -4.72
N ALA A 54 12.84 4.43 -4.94
CA ALA A 54 12.07 5.27 -4.02
C ALA A 54 11.97 4.63 -2.64
N ILE A 55 11.65 3.33 -2.58
CA ILE A 55 11.60 2.57 -1.34
C ILE A 55 12.98 2.55 -0.69
N GLN A 56 14.04 2.16 -1.40
CA GLN A 56 15.38 2.09 -0.79
C GLN A 56 15.87 3.43 -0.26
N ALA A 57 15.48 4.53 -0.90
CA ALA A 57 15.82 5.88 -0.45
C ALA A 57 14.98 6.35 0.75
N LEU A 58 13.77 5.82 0.93
CA LEU A 58 12.78 6.32 1.89
C LEU A 58 12.40 5.32 2.98
N ASP A 59 12.86 4.06 2.89
CA ASP A 59 12.55 3.00 3.85
C ASP A 59 13.12 3.36 5.23
N GLY A 60 12.22 3.55 6.19
CA GLY A 60 12.57 3.98 7.55
C GLY A 60 12.98 5.46 7.69
N VAL A 61 12.88 6.24 6.61
CA VAL A 61 13.14 7.69 6.63
C VAL A 61 11.82 8.43 6.80
N ILE A 62 11.84 9.43 7.68
CA ILE A 62 10.73 10.36 7.87
C ILE A 62 10.81 11.41 6.75
N VAL A 63 9.81 11.41 5.87
CA VAL A 63 9.72 12.29 4.70
C VAL A 63 8.74 13.41 4.98
N ARG A 64 9.07 14.64 4.54
CA ARG A 64 8.19 15.81 4.72
C ARG A 64 7.30 15.98 3.51
N VAL A 65 6.06 15.52 3.59
CA VAL A 65 5.10 15.70 2.50
C VAL A 65 4.47 17.09 2.62
N GLY A 66 4.92 18.02 1.78
CA GLY A 66 4.47 19.41 1.78
C GLY A 66 4.96 20.20 3.01
N ASP A 67 4.08 21.01 3.61
CA ASP A 67 4.40 21.76 4.84
C ASP A 67 4.25 20.91 6.12
N LEU A 68 3.77 19.66 5.99
CA LEU A 68 3.40 18.81 7.12
C LEU A 68 4.58 17.92 7.54
N PRO A 69 4.81 17.77 8.86
CA PRO A 69 5.85 16.89 9.37
C PRO A 69 5.41 15.41 9.29
N ASP A 70 6.29 14.59 8.73
CA ASP A 70 6.52 13.18 9.11
C ASP A 70 5.68 12.04 8.47
N ALA A 71 5.76 11.86 7.15
CA ALA A 71 5.33 10.63 6.48
C ALA A 71 6.37 9.51 6.60
N VAL A 72 5.94 8.25 6.79
CA VAL A 72 6.84 7.08 6.77
C VAL A 72 6.49 6.18 5.59
N VAL A 73 7.49 5.95 4.74
CA VAL A 73 7.34 5.12 3.53
C VAL A 73 7.79 3.70 3.85
N TYR A 74 6.99 2.72 3.45
CA TYR A 74 7.34 1.31 3.57
C TYR A 74 7.17 0.61 2.24
N HIS A 75 8.06 -0.35 1.98
CA HIS A 75 7.73 -1.39 1.00
C HIS A 75 6.44 -2.08 1.45
N GLN A 76 5.39 -2.05 0.62
CA GLN A 76 4.29 -2.96 0.81
C GLN A 76 4.81 -4.37 0.52
N PHE A 77 5.34 -5.04 1.54
CA PHE A 77 5.43 -6.49 1.52
C PHE A 77 3.99 -7.00 1.38
N GLU A 78 3.76 -7.84 0.39
CA GLU A 78 2.44 -8.39 0.08
C GLU A 78 2.02 -9.43 1.13
N VAL A 79 2.03 -9.05 2.41
CA VAL A 79 1.40 -9.83 3.46
C VAL A 79 -0.08 -9.99 3.15
N VAL A 80 -0.73 -9.04 2.47
CA VAL A 80 -2.14 -9.16 2.06
C VAL A 80 -2.35 -10.16 0.93
N GLU A 81 -1.48 -10.27 -0.09
CA GLU A 81 -1.62 -11.33 -1.09
C GLU A 81 -1.29 -12.69 -0.50
N THR A 82 -0.25 -12.78 0.34
CA THR A 82 0.13 -14.03 1.02
C THR A 82 -0.94 -14.47 2.02
N LEU A 83 -1.49 -13.53 2.82
CA LEU A 83 -2.55 -13.80 3.78
C LEU A 83 -3.89 -14.07 3.09
N LEU A 84 -4.20 -13.46 1.94
CA LEU A 84 -5.39 -13.80 1.18
C LEU A 84 -5.24 -15.17 0.50
N HIS A 85 -4.05 -15.52 0.01
CA HIS A 85 -3.76 -16.86 -0.52
C HIS A 85 -3.88 -17.94 0.57
N ILE A 86 -3.38 -17.67 1.78
CA ILE A 86 -3.53 -18.55 2.95
C ILE A 86 -5.00 -18.60 3.41
N ALA A 87 -5.69 -17.45 3.49
CA ALA A 87 -7.08 -17.38 3.93
C ALA A 87 -8.03 -18.11 2.99
N MET A 88 -7.78 -18.07 1.67
CA MET A 88 -8.59 -18.77 0.68
C MET A 88 -8.40 -20.30 0.76
N HIS A 89 -7.18 -20.78 1.05
CA HIS A 89 -6.93 -22.21 1.35
C HIS A 89 -7.46 -22.66 2.73
N VAL A 90 -7.52 -21.78 3.71
CA VAL A 90 -8.06 -22.09 5.05
C VAL A 90 -9.59 -22.16 5.05
N VAL A 91 -10.27 -21.40 4.17
CA VAL A 91 -11.73 -21.51 3.98
C VAL A 91 -12.12 -22.85 3.35
N ASP A 92 -11.34 -23.38 2.40
CA ASP A 92 -11.51 -24.75 1.88
C ASP A 92 -11.30 -25.83 2.96
N LEU A 93 -10.47 -25.56 3.98
CA LEU A 93 -10.20 -26.48 5.08
C LEU A 93 -11.21 -26.37 6.26
N LEU A 94 -12.03 -25.31 6.31
CA LEU A 94 -12.96 -25.01 7.41
C LEU A 94 -14.44 -25.18 7.06
N MET A 95 -14.80 -25.58 5.84
CA MET A 95 -16.12 -26.14 5.56
C MET A 95 -16.05 -27.68 5.53
N PRO A 96 -16.36 -28.37 6.65
CA PRO A 96 -16.65 -29.80 6.56
C PRO A 96 -17.89 -29.97 5.68
N MET A 97 -17.71 -30.71 4.59
CA MET A 97 -18.75 -31.29 3.75
C MET A 97 -19.89 -31.81 4.62
N GLY A 98 -20.97 -31.04 4.67
CA GLY A 98 -22.10 -31.29 5.55
C GLY A 98 -23.39 -30.96 4.83
N THR A 99 -24.02 -32.02 4.32
CA THR A 99 -25.45 -32.14 3.99
C THR A 99 -25.85 -31.90 2.53
N GLU A 100 -25.49 -32.83 1.64
CA GLU A 100 -26.45 -33.25 0.60
C GLU A 100 -27.40 -34.29 1.21
N ALA A 101 -28.40 -33.80 1.93
CA ALA A 101 -29.63 -34.55 2.13
C ALA A 101 -30.41 -34.48 0.82
N LYS A 102 -30.33 -35.54 0.02
CA LYS A 102 -31.20 -35.73 -1.14
C LYS A 102 -31.96 -37.05 -0.98
N THR A 103 -33.22 -36.86 -0.53
CA THR A 103 -34.43 -37.64 -0.81
C THR A 103 -34.47 -39.10 -0.38
#